data_AF-M2Q3N4-F1
#
_entry.id   AF-M2Q3N4-F1
#
_cell.length_a   1.000
_cell.length_b   1.000
_cell.length_c   1.000
_cell.angle_alpha   90.00
_cell.angle_beta   90.00
_cell.angle_gamma   90.00
#
_symmetry.space_group_name_H-M   'P 1'
#
loop_
_entity.id
_entity.type
_entity.pdbx_description
1 polymer ?
#
loop_
_entity_poly.entity_id
_entity_poly.type
_entity_poly.pdbx_seq_one_letter_code
_entity_poly.pdbx_strand_id
1 'polypeptide(L)'
;MGFFKRTEVNKKIYRLGCGDLKNAKTEFDITEKGITPMGGFPHYGVVKNDFLMIKGTVAGIRRRVISLRKACFPSTTRTAQEQIVLKFIDTSSKYGHSRFQTTTEKKARMGPMKKDLERQRAEKVEEGKKL
;
A
#
# COMPACT_ATOMS: atom_id res chain seq x y z
N MET A 1 -2.03 -25.24 16.21
CA MET A 1 -2.98 -24.75 17.24
C MET A 1 -3.01 -23.22 17.22
N GLY A 2 -4.17 -22.56 17.31
CA GLY A 2 -4.26 -21.09 17.12
C GLY A 2 -5.56 -20.48 17.66
N PHE A 3 -5.85 -19.24 17.29
CA PHE A 3 -7.02 -18.45 17.75
C PHE A 3 -7.00 -18.02 19.23
N PHE A 4 -5.80 -17.90 19.81
CA PHE A 4 -5.65 -17.35 21.16
C PHE A 4 -5.73 -15.82 21.17
N LYS A 5 -6.26 -15.26 22.27
CA LYS A 5 -6.13 -13.84 22.57
C LYS A 5 -4.67 -13.53 22.92
N ARG A 6 -4.10 -12.53 22.25
CA ARG A 6 -2.73 -12.05 22.46
C ARG A 6 -2.74 -10.54 22.59
N THR A 7 -1.84 -10.04 23.43
CA THR A 7 -1.57 -8.61 23.57
C THR A 7 -0.10 -8.38 23.23
N GLU A 8 0.15 -7.71 22.12
CA GLU A 8 1.51 -7.30 21.73
C GLU A 8 1.75 -5.87 22.20
N VAL A 9 2.85 -5.65 22.92
CA VAL A 9 3.19 -4.35 23.51
C VAL A 9 4.26 -3.63 22.70
N ASN A 10 4.35 -2.31 22.88
CA ASN A 10 5.44 -1.46 22.34
C ASN A 10 5.60 -1.51 20.81
N LYS A 11 4.48 -1.62 20.09
CA LYS A 11 4.46 -1.51 18.63
C LYS A 11 4.50 -0.04 18.21
N LYS A 12 5.57 0.33 17.52
CA LYS A 12 5.78 1.70 17.05
C LYS A 12 4.95 1.96 15.80
N ILE A 13 4.29 3.11 15.77
CA ILE A 13 3.55 3.58 14.59
C ILE A 13 4.54 4.35 13.71
N TYR A 14 4.62 3.97 12.44
CA TYR A 14 5.49 4.59 11.44
C TYR A 14 4.78 5.72 10.69
N ARG A 15 3.49 5.55 10.40
CA ARG A 15 2.68 6.54 9.69
C ARG A 15 1.22 6.42 10.07
N LEU A 16 0.57 7.57 10.20
CA LEU A 16 -0.88 7.74 10.14
C LEU A 16 -1.18 8.30 8.76
N GLY A 17 -1.99 7.60 7.97
CA GLY A 17 -2.34 8.04 6.63
C GLY A 17 -3.84 8.26 6.49
N CYS A 18 -4.19 9.32 5.77
CA CYS A 18 -5.55 9.61 5.36
C CYS A 18 -5.99 8.66 4.24
N GLY A 19 -7.30 8.43 4.11
CA GLY A 19 -7.95 7.65 3.03
C GLY A 19 -7.82 8.22 1.61
N ASP A 20 -6.73 8.92 1.29
CA ASP A 20 -6.49 9.53 -0.02
C ASP A 20 -5.68 8.61 -0.96
N LEU A 21 -5.85 8.80 -2.27
CA LEU A 21 -5.16 8.01 -3.30
C LEU A 21 -3.63 8.23 -3.36
N LYS A 22 -3.10 9.31 -2.76
CA LYS A 22 -1.67 9.69 -2.82
C LYS A 22 -0.93 9.57 -1.48
N ASN A 23 -1.45 8.75 -0.57
CA ASN A 23 -1.00 8.65 0.82
C ASN A 23 0.32 7.89 1.05
N ALA A 24 0.94 7.28 0.02
CA ALA A 24 2.22 6.57 0.13
C ALA A 24 3.42 7.34 -0.43
N LYS A 25 3.22 8.59 -0.86
CA LYS A 25 4.31 9.53 -1.19
C LYS A 25 5.09 9.92 0.07
N THR A 26 6.40 10.13 -0.06
CA THR A 26 7.27 10.66 1.02
C THR A 26 7.99 11.92 0.51
N GLU A 27 8.72 12.61 1.37
CA GLU A 27 9.53 13.77 0.95
C GLU A 27 10.66 13.39 -0.01
N PHE A 28 11.17 12.16 0.13
CA PHE A 28 12.29 11.65 -0.67
C PHE A 28 11.82 10.91 -1.93
N ASP A 29 10.59 10.41 -1.95
CA ASP A 29 9.99 9.71 -3.07
C ASP A 29 8.86 10.55 -3.67
N ILE A 30 9.17 11.21 -4.79
CA ILE A 30 8.24 12.10 -5.49
C ILE A 30 7.09 11.37 -6.20
N THR A 31 7.16 10.03 -6.31
CA THR A 31 6.16 9.26 -7.04
C THR A 31 4.79 9.32 -6.35
N GLU A 32 3.77 9.71 -7.11
CA GLU A 32 2.40 9.73 -6.61
C GLU A 32 1.81 8.34 -6.61
N LYS A 33 1.73 7.74 -5.41
CA LYS A 33 1.23 6.39 -5.21
C LYS A 33 0.43 6.28 -3.92
N GLY A 34 -0.54 5.38 -3.93
CA GLY A 34 -1.33 5.03 -2.76
C GLY A 34 -0.71 3.85 -2.01
N ILE A 35 -1.11 3.65 -0.75
CA ILE A 35 -0.62 2.57 0.11
C ILE A 35 -1.04 1.19 -0.40
N THR A 36 -2.13 1.12 -1.16
CA THR A 36 -2.59 -0.12 -1.77
C THR A 36 -1.61 -0.53 -2.87
N PRO A 37 -0.96 -1.70 -2.77
CA PRO A 37 -0.04 -2.16 -3.80
C PRO A 37 -0.76 -2.44 -5.11
N MET A 38 -0.02 -2.50 -6.22
CA MET A 38 -0.60 -2.88 -7.50
C MET A 38 -1.32 -4.24 -7.42
N GLY A 39 -2.60 -4.26 -7.82
CA GLY A 39 -3.45 -5.45 -7.72
C GLY A 39 -4.09 -5.67 -6.34
N GLY A 40 -3.83 -4.81 -5.36
CA GLY A 40 -4.42 -4.86 -4.03
C GLY A 40 -3.66 -5.73 -3.03
N PHE A 41 -4.01 -5.60 -1.76
CA PHE A 41 -3.45 -6.46 -0.71
C PHE A 41 -4.00 -7.88 -0.86
N PRO A 42 -3.13 -8.92 -0.86
CA PRO A 42 -3.57 -10.29 -1.05
C PRO A 42 -4.66 -10.70 -0.05
N HIS A 43 -5.81 -11.12 -0.58
CA HIS A 43 -7.02 -11.50 0.15
C HIS A 43 -7.53 -10.44 1.16
N TYR A 44 -7.19 -9.17 0.96
CA TYR A 44 -7.86 -8.05 1.62
C TYR A 44 -8.59 -7.24 0.57
N GLY A 45 -7.84 -6.60 -0.33
CA GLY A 45 -8.36 -5.70 -1.36
C GLY A 45 -7.68 -4.33 -1.31
N VAL A 46 -8.45 -3.29 -1.61
CA VAL A 46 -8.00 -1.90 -1.63
C VAL A 46 -8.29 -1.22 -0.28
N VAL A 47 -7.31 -0.49 0.23
CA VAL A 47 -7.47 0.37 1.42
C VAL A 47 -7.95 1.74 0.95
N LYS A 48 -9.18 2.11 1.31
CA LYS A 48 -9.80 3.40 0.97
C LYS A 48 -9.91 4.37 2.14
N ASN A 49 -9.79 3.88 3.37
CA ASN A 49 -9.97 4.64 4.58
C ASN A 49 -8.61 4.97 5.21
N ASP A 50 -8.66 5.74 6.28
CA ASP A 50 -7.50 6.04 7.11
C ASP A 50 -6.85 4.75 7.61
N PHE A 51 -5.51 4.77 7.68
CA PHE A 51 -4.74 3.59 8.01
C PHE A 51 -3.55 3.93 8.91
N LEU A 52 -3.07 2.86 9.55
CA LEU A 52 -1.89 2.87 10.40
C LEU A 52 -0.83 1.96 9.79
N MET A 53 0.40 2.46 9.69
CA MET A 53 1.56 1.65 9.37
C MET A 53 2.30 1.33 10.68
N ILE A 54 2.33 0.05 11.07
CA ILE A 54 2.91 -0.41 12.33
C ILE A 54 4.23 -1.12 12.05
N LYS A 55 5.22 -0.93 12.92
CA LYS A 55 6.48 -1.66 12.87
C LYS A 55 6.28 -3.16 13.04
N GLY A 56 6.69 -3.94 12.05
CA GLY A 56 6.71 -5.40 12.10
C GLY A 56 5.33 -6.01 11.88
N THR A 57 5.06 -7.11 12.58
CA THR A 57 3.82 -7.89 12.45
C THR A 57 2.83 -7.56 13.56
N VAL A 58 1.58 -8.00 13.39
CA VAL A 58 0.52 -7.95 14.41
C VAL A 58 -0.17 -9.31 14.48
N ALA A 59 -0.57 -9.73 15.68
CA ALA A 59 -1.27 -10.98 15.91
C ALA A 59 -2.54 -11.11 15.05
N GLY A 60 -2.61 -12.21 14.30
CA GLY A 60 -3.79 -12.60 13.54
C GLY A 60 -3.59 -12.56 12.03
N ILE A 61 -4.64 -12.96 11.32
CA ILE A 61 -4.68 -12.93 9.87
C ILE A 61 -5.22 -11.58 9.39
N ARG A 62 -4.91 -11.22 8.14
CA ARG A 62 -5.58 -10.16 7.39
C ARG A 62 -7.12 -10.24 7.53
N ARG A 63 -7.80 -9.09 7.57
CA ARG A 63 -9.25 -8.91 7.85
C ARG A 63 -9.69 -9.13 9.31
N ARG A 64 -8.80 -9.54 10.22
CA ARG A 64 -9.14 -9.62 11.64
C ARG A 64 -9.20 -8.21 12.25
N VAL A 65 -10.25 -7.93 13.02
CA VAL A 65 -10.35 -6.71 13.82
C VAL A 65 -9.31 -6.76 14.94
N ILE A 66 -8.57 -5.67 15.09
CA ILE A 66 -7.53 -5.51 16.11
C ILE A 66 -7.86 -4.27 16.94
N SER A 67 -7.86 -4.42 18.26
CA SER A 67 -8.06 -3.30 19.18
C SER A 67 -6.72 -2.68 19.55
N LEU A 68 -6.52 -1.41 19.20
CA LEU A 68 -5.33 -0.65 19.56
C LEU A 68 -5.57 0.10 20.88
N ARG A 69 -4.62 0.00 21.79
CA ARG A 69 -4.64 0.70 23.09
C ARG A 69 -3.33 1.46 23.26
N LYS A 70 -3.39 2.63 23.90
CA LYS A 70 -2.19 3.34 24.36
C LYS A 70 -1.35 2.41 25.26
N ALA A 71 -0.03 2.58 25.24
CA ALA A 71 0.87 1.84 26.13
C ALA A 71 0.50 2.12 27.60
N CYS A 72 0.53 1.10 28.47
CA CYS A 72 0.27 1.30 29.91
C CYS A 72 1.32 2.21 30.55
N PHE A 73 2.58 2.03 30.14
CA PHE A 73 3.72 2.77 30.64
C PHE A 73 4.38 3.50 29.47
N PRO A 74 4.78 4.77 29.65
CA PRO A 74 5.52 5.49 28.62
C PRO A 74 6.85 4.77 28.36
N SER A 75 7.16 4.51 27.10
CA SER A 75 8.44 3.91 26.73
C SER A 75 9.54 4.97 26.74
N THR A 76 10.54 4.78 27.59
CA THR A 76 11.68 5.71 27.77
C THR A 76 12.90 5.33 26.93
N THR A 77 12.82 4.25 26.14
CA THR A 77 13.95 3.80 25.34
C THR A 77 14.18 4.72 24.14
N ARG A 78 15.45 4.94 23.77
CA ARG A 78 15.83 5.77 22.60
C ARG A 78 15.13 5.31 21.31
N THR A 79 14.99 4.00 21.13
CA THR A 79 14.32 3.41 19.95
C THR A 79 12.83 3.73 19.91
N ALA A 80 12.17 3.87 21.06
CA ALA A 80 10.76 4.27 21.12
C ALA A 80 10.57 5.76 20.82
N GLN A 81 11.48 6.61 21.30
CA GLN A 81 11.39 8.07 21.20
C GLN A 81 11.91 8.66 19.87
N GLU A 82 12.67 7.90 19.09
CA GLU A 82 13.16 8.33 17.78
C GLU A 82 12.02 8.82 16.85
N GLN A 83 12.20 9.98 16.23
CA GLN A 83 11.28 10.45 15.19
C GLN A 83 11.53 9.67 13.89
N ILE A 84 10.45 9.15 13.30
CA ILE A 84 10.55 8.33 12.09
C ILE A 84 10.23 9.19 10.87
N VAL A 85 11.21 9.31 9.98
CA VAL A 85 11.03 9.87 8.64
C VAL A 85 11.20 8.76 7.62
N LEU A 86 10.11 8.39 6.95
CA LEU A 86 10.12 7.33 5.94
C LEU A 86 10.67 7.87 4.63
N LYS A 87 11.68 7.20 4.06
CA LYS A 87 12.23 7.55 2.75
C LYS A 87 11.43 6.94 1.60
N PHE A 88 11.01 5.69 1.73
CA PHE A 88 10.36 4.94 0.67
C PHE A 88 9.30 3.99 1.23
N ILE A 89 8.19 3.85 0.52
CA ILE A 89 7.14 2.87 0.80
C ILE A 89 6.98 2.01 -0.45
N ASP A 90 7.09 0.70 -0.25
CA ASP A 90 6.93 -0.26 -1.34
C ASP A 90 5.44 -0.52 -1.62
N THR A 91 5.08 -0.29 -2.87
CA THR A 91 3.72 -0.42 -3.44
C THR A 91 3.70 -1.42 -4.61
N SER A 92 4.81 -2.16 -4.78
CA SER A 92 4.87 -3.26 -5.72
C SER A 92 3.82 -4.33 -5.41
N SER A 93 3.37 -5.02 -6.46
CA SER A 93 2.39 -6.11 -6.30
C SER A 93 2.91 -7.17 -5.35
N LYS A 94 2.04 -7.59 -4.43
CA LYS A 94 2.29 -8.71 -3.49
C LYS A 94 1.74 -10.04 -4.00
N TYR A 95 1.18 -10.05 -5.20
CA TYR A 95 0.93 -11.24 -5.97
C TYR A 95 2.16 -11.57 -6.81
N GLY A 96 2.86 -12.64 -6.46
CA GLY A 96 4.09 -13.06 -7.11
C GLY A 96 5.25 -12.08 -6.90
N HIS A 97 6.13 -11.98 -7.89
CA HIS A 97 7.29 -11.08 -7.86
C HIS A 97 7.05 -9.91 -8.81
N SER A 98 7.10 -8.68 -8.29
CA SER A 98 6.89 -7.46 -9.07
C SER A 98 8.06 -6.49 -8.89
N ARG A 99 8.46 -5.83 -9.97
CA ARG A 99 9.57 -4.86 -9.99
C ARG A 99 9.12 -3.41 -10.06
N PHE A 100 7.82 -3.17 -10.27
CA PHE A 100 7.27 -1.86 -10.54
C PHE A 100 6.51 -1.35 -9.32
N GLN A 101 6.56 -0.04 -9.07
CA GLN A 101 5.80 0.61 -8.01
C GLN A 101 4.46 1.12 -8.52
N THR A 102 4.42 1.62 -9.75
CA THR A 102 3.22 2.19 -10.35
C THR A 102 2.84 1.50 -11.66
N THR A 103 1.57 1.61 -12.03
CA THR A 103 1.09 1.08 -13.31
C THR A 103 1.66 1.85 -14.50
N THR A 104 1.92 3.15 -14.31
CA THR A 104 2.57 4.03 -15.29
C THR A 104 4.01 3.57 -15.56
N GLU A 105 4.79 3.31 -14.52
CA GLU A 105 6.15 2.76 -14.63
C GLU A 105 6.16 1.42 -15.38
N LYS A 106 5.24 0.51 -15.05
CA LYS A 106 5.10 -0.78 -15.74
C LYS A 106 4.78 -0.61 -17.23
N LYS A 107 3.86 0.30 -17.58
CA LYS A 107 3.50 0.57 -18.99
C LYS A 107 4.67 1.17 -19.75
N ALA A 108 5.37 2.14 -19.16
CA ALA A 108 6.54 2.78 -19.77
C ALA A 108 7.66 1.76 -20.04
N ARG A 109 7.92 0.84 -19.11
CA ARG A 109 8.95 -0.18 -19.27
C ARG A 109 8.60 -1.25 -20.31
N MET A 110 7.35 -1.73 -20.31
CA MET A 110 6.92 -2.84 -21.17
C MET A 110 6.63 -2.40 -22.62
N GLY A 111 6.40 -1.10 -22.85
CA GLY A 111 6.03 -0.57 -24.15
C GLY A 111 4.60 -0.97 -24.56
N PRO A 112 4.20 -0.67 -25.80
CA PRO A 112 2.89 -1.02 -26.32
C PRO A 112 2.76 -2.54 -26.52
N MET A 113 1.81 -3.16 -25.83
CA MET A 113 1.49 -4.58 -26.02
C MET A 113 0.34 -4.76 -27.03
N LYS A 114 0.17 -5.99 -27.53
CA LYS A 114 -0.92 -6.35 -28.46
C LYS A 114 -2.30 -5.86 -28.00
N LYS A 115 -2.64 -6.09 -26.73
CA LYS A 115 -3.91 -5.65 -26.12
C LYS A 115 -4.11 -4.13 -26.14
N ASP A 116 -3.02 -3.36 -26.05
CA ASP A 116 -3.08 -1.90 -26.05
C ASP A 116 -3.33 -1.41 -27.48
N LEU A 117 -2.70 -2.04 -28.48
CA LEU A 117 -2.93 -1.77 -29.91
C LEU A 117 -4.35 -2.15 -30.35
N GLU A 118 -4.86 -3.29 -29.88
CA GLU A 118 -6.24 -3.70 -30.14
C GLU A 118 -7.26 -2.73 -29.54
N ARG A 119 -6.99 -2.24 -28.33
CA ARG A 119 -7.80 -1.19 -27.69
C ARG A 119 -7.81 0.10 -28.50
N GLN A 120 -6.64 0.56 -28.96
CA GLN A 120 -6.52 1.74 -29.81
C GLN A 120 -7.25 1.57 -31.15
N ARG A 121 -7.21 0.38 -31.76
CA ARG A 121 -7.98 0.08 -32.98
C ARG A 121 -9.48 0.14 -32.72
N ALA A 122 -9.96 -0.44 -31.62
CA ALA A 122 -11.37 -0.39 -31.24
C ALA A 122 -11.84 1.05 -30.99
N GLU A 123 -11.05 1.86 -30.29
CA GLU A 123 -11.34 3.28 -30.03
C GLU A 123 -11.46 4.10 -31.33
N LYS A 124 -10.56 3.88 -32.30
CA LYS A 124 -10.63 4.53 -33.63
C LYS A 124 -11.88 4.13 -34.44
N VAL A 125 -12.33 2.89 -34.32
CA VAL A 125 -13.54 2.41 -35.01
C VAL A 125 -14.80 3.01 -34.38
N GLU A 126 -14.85 3.15 -33.06
CA GLU A 126 -15.92 3.83 -32.33
C GLU A 126 -16.02 5.32 -32.70
N GLU A 127 -14.89 6.03 -32.78
CA GLU A 127 -14.85 7.43 -33.21
C GLU A 127 -15.34 7.61 -34.65
N GLY A 128 -14.97 6.70 -35.56
CA GLY A 128 -15.44 6.70 -36.94
C GLY A 128 -16.94 6.39 -37.12
N LYS A 129 -17.60 5.79 -36.13
CA LYS A 129 -19.06 5.53 -36.13
C LYS A 129 -19.88 6.69 -35.55
N LYS A 130 -19.25 7.63 -34.85
CA LYS A 130 -19.90 8.81 -34.25
C LYS A 130 -19.95 10.02 -35.19
N LEU A 131 -19.36 9.89 -36.38
CA LEU A 131 -19.50 10.79 -37.53
C LEU A 131 -20.61 10.28 -38.44
#